data_AF-A0A2S6SIZ6-F1
#
_entry.id   AF-A0A2S6SIZ6-F1
#
_cell.length_a   1.000
_cell.length_b   1.000
_cell.length_c   1.000
_cell.angle_alpha   90.00
_cell.angle_beta   90.00
_cell.angle_gamma   90.00
#
_symmetry.space_group_name_H-M   'P 1'
#
loop_
_entity.id
_entity.type
_entity.pdbx_description
1 polymer ?
#
loop_
_entity_poly.entity_id
_entity_poly.type
_entity_poly.pdbx_seq_one_letter_code
_entity_poly.pdbx_strand_id
1 'polypeptide(L)' 'MNENGNPYHYVGFDDKGSVGLEFGVFGLPETFITNRDGKIIYKHIGPITKKILTDEIVPLLK' A
#
# COMPACT_ATOMS: atom_id res chain seq x y z
N MET A 1 17.37 -4.77 -20.25
CA MET A 1 16.97 -4.93 -18.84
C MET A 1 15.63 -4.22 -18.70
N ASN A 2 14.59 -4.94 -18.33
CA ASN A 2 13.21 -4.45 -18.41
C ASN A 2 12.99 -3.23 -17.51
N GLU A 3 12.16 -2.31 -17.99
CA GLU A 3 12.13 -0.89 -17.63
C GLU A 3 11.52 -0.59 -16.24
N ASN A 4 11.10 -1.62 -15.49
CA ASN A 4 10.36 -1.48 -14.24
C ASN A 4 10.99 -2.35 -13.13
N GLY A 5 12.11 -1.92 -12.57
CA GLY A 5 12.75 -2.58 -11.42
C GLY A 5 11.82 -2.73 -10.20
N ASN A 6 12.31 -3.37 -9.14
CA ASN A 6 11.53 -3.53 -7.91
C ASN A 6 11.44 -2.17 -7.16
N PRO A 7 10.24 -1.58 -6.97
CA PRO A 7 10.09 -0.29 -6.31
C PRO A 7 10.09 -0.39 -4.77
N TYR A 8 10.09 -1.60 -4.20
CA TYR A 8 9.96 -1.82 -2.77
C TYR A 8 11.31 -1.88 -2.06
N HIS A 9 11.45 -1.13 -0.98
CA HIS A 9 12.62 -1.22 -0.11
C HIS A 9 12.65 -2.53 0.68
N TYR A 10 11.47 -3.06 1.03
CA TYR A 10 11.29 -4.37 1.66
C TYR A 10 10.09 -5.09 1.03
N VAL A 11 10.22 -6.41 0.85
CA VAL A 11 9.14 -7.30 0.38
C VAL A 11 8.98 -8.40 1.41
N GLY A 12 7.82 -8.44 2.08
CA GLY A 12 7.43 -9.53 2.97
C GLY A 12 6.54 -10.55 2.25
N PHE A 13 6.62 -11.81 2.64
CA PHE A 13 5.77 -12.89 2.15
C PHE A 13 4.78 -13.29 3.24
N ASP A 14 3.48 -13.14 2.99
CA ASP A 14 2.40 -13.53 3.90
C ASP A 14 1.71 -14.82 3.40
N ASP A 15 2.47 -15.92 3.36
CA ASP A 15 2.01 -17.20 2.81
C ASP A 15 0.78 -17.78 3.52
N LYS A 16 0.61 -17.42 4.81
CA LYS A 16 -0.52 -17.86 5.64
C LYS A 16 -1.69 -16.88 5.62
N GLY A 17 -1.53 -15.68 5.08
CA GLY A 17 -2.56 -14.64 5.07
C GLY A 17 -2.86 -14.02 6.44
N SER A 18 -2.10 -14.34 7.48
CA SER A 18 -2.37 -13.86 8.84
C SER A 18 -2.15 -12.37 8.97
N VAL A 19 -1.14 -11.82 8.27
CA VAL A 19 -0.89 -10.37 8.29
C VAL A 19 -2.01 -9.64 7.55
N GLY A 20 -2.42 -10.14 6.38
CA GLY A 20 -3.57 -9.60 5.66
C GLY A 20 -4.85 -9.60 6.50
N LEU A 21 -5.10 -10.70 7.24
CA LEU A 21 -6.26 -10.80 8.13
C LEU A 21 -6.21 -9.78 9.28
N GLU A 22 -5.06 -9.63 9.94
CA GLU A 22 -4.88 -8.64 11.02
C GLU A 22 -5.06 -7.20 10.54
N PHE A 23 -4.65 -6.91 9.30
CA PHE A 23 -4.87 -5.61 8.66
C PHE A 23 -6.30 -5.41 8.14
N GLY A 24 -7.17 -6.42 8.23
CA GLY A 24 -8.53 -6.37 7.69
C GLY A 24 -8.54 -6.23 6.16
N VAL A 25 -7.60 -6.90 5.48
CA VAL A 25 -7.58 -7.00 4.01
C VAL A 25 -8.72 -7.89 3.57
N PHE A 26 -9.59 -7.36 2.70
CA PHE A 26 -10.74 -8.08 2.16
C PHE A 26 -10.52 -8.53 0.73
N GLY A 27 -9.63 -7.87 0.00
CA GLY A 27 -9.26 -8.22 -1.37
C GLY A 27 -7.91 -7.63 -1.76
N LEU A 28 -7.41 -8.02 -2.93
CA LEU A 28 -6.17 -7.47 -3.48
C LEU A 28 -6.44 -6.79 -4.82
N PRO A 29 -5.65 -5.74 -5.17
CA PRO A 29 -4.64 -5.10 -4.33
C PRO A 29 -5.26 -4.11 -3.32
N GLU A 30 -4.56 -3.90 -2.20
CA GLU A 30 -4.87 -2.86 -1.21
C GLU A 30 -3.58 -2.07 -0.88
N THR A 31 -3.70 -0.79 -0.55
CA THR A 31 -2.55 0.05 -0.17
C THR A 31 -2.88 0.86 1.08
N PHE A 32 -1.95 0.86 2.03
CA PHE A 32 -2.06 1.58 3.30
C PHE A 32 -0.98 2.64 3.38
N ILE A 33 -1.33 3.81 3.92
CA ILE A 33 -0.37 4.87 4.25
C ILE A 33 -0.32 4.99 5.78
N THR A 34 0.89 4.98 6.33
CA THR A 34 1.14 5.15 7.76
C THR A 34 1.85 6.47 8.05
N ASN A 35 1.58 7.05 9.21
CA ASN A 35 2.33 8.20 9.71
C ASN A 35 3.64 7.75 10.41
N ARG A 36 4.41 8.72 10.91
CA ARG A 36 5.70 8.46 11.61
C ARG A 36 5.54 7.66 12.91
N ASP A 37 4.36 7.68 13.52
CA ASP A 37 4.04 6.90 14.73
C ASP A 37 3.58 5.47 14.41
N GLY A 38 3.57 5.07 13.13
CA GLY A 38 3.12 3.75 12.68
C GLY A 38 1.61 3.60 12.59
N LYS A 39 0.83 4.67 12.72
CA LYS A 39 -0.63 4.63 12.58
C LYS A 39 -1.05 4.67 11.12
N ILE A 40 -1.96 3.79 10.71
CA ILE A 40 -2.61 3.85 9.40
C ILE A 40 -3.49 5.11 9.36
N ILE A 41 -3.20 6.00 8.41
CA ILE A 41 -3.94 7.25 8.20
C ILE A 41 -4.81 7.22 6.94
N TYR A 42 -4.58 6.24 6.06
CA TYR A 42 -5.36 6.06 4.84
C TYR A 42 -5.27 4.62 4.33
N LYS A 43 -6.37 4.16 3.72
CA LYS A 43 -6.51 2.85 3.07
C LYS A 43 -7.15 3.06 1.71
N HIS A 44 -6.51 2.56 0.65
CA HIS A 44 -7.06 2.47 -0.69
C HIS A 44 -7.35 1.01 -1.04
N ILE A 45 -8.53 0.76 -1.62
CA ILE A 45 -8.97 -0.55 -2.07
C ILE A 45 -8.97 -0.57 -3.61
N GLY A 46 -8.23 -1.52 -4.18
CA GLY A 46 -8.08 -1.67 -5.62
C GLY A 46 -6.78 -1.06 -6.18
N PRO A 47 -6.58 -1.13 -7.51
CA PRO A 47 -5.35 -0.66 -8.14
C PRO A 47 -5.14 0.84 -7.95
N ILE A 48 -3.89 1.27 -7.78
CA ILE A 48 -3.53 2.69 -7.78
C ILE A 48 -3.48 3.20 -9.22
N THR A 49 -4.28 4.21 -9.52
CA THR A 49 -4.19 4.97 -10.76
C THR A 49 -3.39 6.26 -10.53
N LYS A 50 -2.91 6.90 -11.61
CA LYS A 50 -2.24 8.21 -11.51
C LYS A 50 -3.11 9.27 -10.82
N LYS A 51 -4.43 9.20 -11.04
CA LYS A 51 -5.40 10.11 -10.43
C LYS A 51 -5.45 9.91 -8.91
N ILE A 52 -5.63 8.66 -8.46
CA ILE A 52 -5.65 8.31 -7.03
C ILE A 52 -4.32 8.72 -6.37
N LEU A 53 -3.20 8.43 -7.03
CA LEU A 53 -1.88 8.80 -6.53
C LEU A 53 -1.76 10.32 -6.32
N THR A 54 -2.16 11.10 -7.32
CA THR A 54 -1.98 12.56 -7.31
C THR A 54 -2.97 13.26 -6.37
N ASP A 55 -4.22 12.85 -6.40
CA ASP A 55 -5.32 13.57 -5.75
C ASP A 55 -5.53 13.12 -4.31
N GLU A 56 -5.20 11.88 -3.98
CA GLU A 56 -5.49 11.28 -2.67
C GLU A 56 -4.21 10.96 -1.89
N ILE A 57 -3.23 10.27 -2.51
CA ILE A 57 -2.06 9.76 -1.78
C ILE A 57 -1.01 10.86 -1.57
N VAL A 58 -0.56 11.55 -2.63
CA VAL A 58 0.51 12.56 -2.55
C VAL A 58 0.23 13.67 -1.53
N PRO A 59 -0.99 14.19 -1.38
CA PRO A 59 -1.29 15.19 -0.34
C PRO A 59 -1.04 14.71 1.10
N LEU A 60 -1.13 13.40 1.35
CA LEU A 60 -0.91 12.80 2.67
C LEU A 60 0.57 12.58 3.00
N LEU A 61 1.47 12.67 2.01
CA LEU A 61 2.91 12.41 2.17
C LEU A 61 3.73 13.65 2.55
N LYS A 62 3.07 14.79 2.80
CA LYS A 62 3.73 16.05 3.15
C LYS A 62 4.10 16.12 4.63
#